data_AF-B4LQJ4-F1
#
_entry.id   AF-B4LQJ4-F1
#
_cell.length_a   1.000
_cell.length_b   1.000
_cell.length_c   1.000
_cell.angle_alpha   90.00
_cell.angle_beta   90.00
_cell.angle_gamma   90.00
#
_symmetry.space_group_name_H-M   'P 1'
#
loop_
_entity.id
_entity.type
_entity.pdbx_description
1 polymer ?
#
loop_
_entity_poly.entity_id
_entity_poly.type
_entity_poly.pdbx_seq_one_letter_code
_entity_poly.pdbx_strand_id
1 'polypeptide(L)' 'MRFLALIALCLLALFALTAAADQEEFCACPRNLEQVCGTDGTTYPNPCELRCAAKRATRQGRSLGQARSGPC' A
#
# COMPACT_ATOMS: atom_id res chain seq x y z
N MET A 1 15.41 -0.99 40.62
CA MET A 1 14.54 -2.08 40.13
C MET A 1 13.34 -1.58 39.34
N ARG A 2 12.43 -0.75 39.90
CA ARG A 2 11.24 -0.22 39.17
C ARG A 2 11.58 0.71 37.98
N PHE A 3 12.57 1.58 38.11
CA PHE A 3 12.99 2.48 37.03
C PHE A 3 13.54 1.74 35.80
N LEU A 4 14.30 0.67 36.03
CA LEU A 4 14.85 -0.16 34.93
C LEU A 4 13.74 -0.86 34.15
N ALA A 5 12.68 -1.31 34.83
CA ALA A 5 11.52 -1.90 34.19
C ALA A 5 10.75 -0.90 33.31
N LEU A 6 10.58 0.34 33.78
CA LEU A 6 9.92 1.40 33.00
C LEU A 6 10.74 1.81 31.77
N ILE A 7 12.07 1.92 31.92
CA ILE A 7 12.97 2.21 30.80
C ILE A 7 12.88 1.09 29.74
N ALA A 8 12.94 -0.17 30.15
CA ALA A 8 12.82 -1.31 29.24
C ALA A 8 11.47 -1.31 28.48
N LEU A 9 10.37 -1.02 29.18
CA LEU A 9 9.03 -0.97 28.59
C LEU A 9 8.89 0.17 27.58
N CYS A 10 9.48 1.34 27.89
CA CYS A 10 9.51 2.49 26.99
C CYS A 10 10.34 2.21 25.72
N LEU A 11 11.50 1.56 25.87
CA LEU A 11 12.36 1.18 24.73
C LEU A 11 11.68 0.16 23.80
N LEU A 12 10.97 -0.83 24.36
CA LEU A 12 10.20 -1.79 23.57
C LEU A 12 9.06 -1.12 22.80
N ALA A 13 8.34 -0.18 23.42
CA ALA A 13 7.29 0.59 22.76
C ALA A 13 7.83 1.48 21.62
N LEU A 14 8.96 2.16 21.85
CA LEU A 14 9.65 2.94 20.83
C LEU A 14 10.13 2.07 19.66
N PHE A 15 10.71 0.90 19.94
CA PHE A 15 11.15 -0.04 18.91
C PHE A 15 9.97 -0.55 18.07
N ALA A 16 8.87 -0.94 18.71
CA ALA A 16 7.65 -1.37 18.02
C ALA A 16 7.07 -0.28 17.10
N LEU A 17 7.15 1.00 17.52
CA LEU A 17 6.71 2.13 16.70
C LEU A 17 7.56 2.30 15.43
N THR A 18 8.86 2.00 15.49
CA THR A 18 9.76 2.09 14.32
C THR A 18 9.62 0.93 13.32
N ALA A 19 9.07 -0.21 13.74
CA ALA A 19 8.89 -1.39 12.87
C ALA A 19 7.70 -1.28 11.90
N ALA A 20 6.84 -0.26 12.06
CA ALA A 20 5.67 -0.04 11.22
C ALA A 20 5.95 0.77 9.94
N ALA A 21 7.21 1.04 9.61
CA ALA A 21 7.55 1.80 8.41
C ALA A 21 7.22 1.00 7.13
N ASP A 22 6.29 1.56 6.35
CA ASP A 22 5.71 1.03 5.12
C ASP A 22 6.76 0.42 4.16
N GLN A 23 6.55 -0.86 3.82
CA GLN A 23 7.18 -1.44 2.64
C GLN A 23 6.51 -0.87 1.39
N GLU A 24 7.07 0.20 0.83
CA GLU A 24 6.85 0.54 -0.58
C GLU A 24 7.35 -0.62 -1.45
N GLU A 25 6.44 -1.54 -1.78
CA GLU A 25 6.70 -2.64 -2.70
C GLU A 25 6.89 -2.04 -4.10
N PHE A 26 8.10 -2.16 -4.62
CA PHE A 26 8.43 -1.80 -5.98
C PHE A 26 7.51 -2.56 -6.95
N CYS A 27 6.80 -1.83 -7.82
CA CYS A 27 5.96 -2.44 -8.84
C CYS A 27 6.52 -2.24 -10.24
N ALA A 28 7.04 -3.32 -10.82
CA ALA A 28 7.55 -3.32 -12.18
C ALA A 28 6.39 -3.34 -13.19
N CYS A 29 6.18 -2.22 -13.88
CA CYS A 29 5.20 -2.10 -14.96
C CYS A 29 5.82 -1.49 -16.22
N PRO A 30 5.37 -1.94 -17.41
CA PRO A 30 5.66 -1.23 -18.65
C PRO A 30 5.06 0.19 -18.62
N ARG A 31 5.61 1.08 -19.45
CA ARG A 31 5.15 2.46 -19.61
C ARG A 31 4.21 2.65 -20.80
N ASN A 32 3.52 1.57 -21.20
CA ASN A 32 2.47 1.68 -22.21
C ASN A 32 1.26 2.41 -21.62
N LEU A 33 0.59 3.19 -22.46
CA LEU A 33 -0.64 3.89 -22.11
C LEU A 33 -1.82 3.07 -22.65
N GLU A 34 -2.51 2.36 -21.77
CA GLU A 34 -3.65 1.51 -22.05
C GLU A 34 -4.67 1.71 -20.92
N GLN A 35 -5.30 2.90 -20.91
CA GLN A 35 -6.04 3.36 -19.75
C GLN A 35 -7.18 2.41 -19.35
N VAL A 36 -7.37 2.25 -18.04
CA VAL A 36 -8.46 1.46 -17.45
C VAL A 36 -9.09 2.21 -16.29
N CYS A 37 -10.38 1.97 -16.05
CA CYS A 37 -11.11 2.56 -14.93
C CYS A 37 -11.15 1.57 -13.76
N GLY A 38 -10.69 2.00 -12.59
CA GLY A 38 -10.78 1.23 -11.35
C GLY A 38 -12.18 1.27 -10.72
N THR A 39 -12.48 0.31 -9.85
CA THR A 39 -13.70 0.31 -9.02
C THR A 39 -13.76 1.45 -8.01
N ASP A 40 -12.63 2.14 -7.80
CA ASP A 40 -12.50 3.36 -7.02
C ASP A 40 -12.85 4.64 -7.82
N GLY A 41 -13.17 4.52 -9.12
CA GLY A 41 -13.42 5.65 -9.99
C GLY A 41 -12.16 6.37 -10.49
N THR A 42 -10.98 5.79 -10.28
CA THR A 42 -9.70 6.34 -10.74
C THR A 42 -9.32 5.75 -12.10
N THR A 43 -8.88 6.59 -13.03
CA THR A 43 -8.26 6.14 -14.29
C THR A 43 -6.80 5.77 -14.04
N TYR A 44 -6.44 4.52 -14.31
CA TYR A 44 -5.05 4.03 -14.23
C TYR A 44 -4.39 4.03 -15.61
N PRO A 45 -3.09 4.36 -15.73
CA PRO A 45 -2.41 4.45 -17.03
C PRO A 45 -2.40 3.16 -17.83
N ASN A 46 -2.34 2.02 -17.15
CA ASN A 46 -2.45 0.70 -17.75
C ASN A 46 -2.96 -0.34 -16.73
N PRO A 47 -3.35 -1.55 -17.18
CA PRO A 47 -3.81 -2.62 -16.29
C PRO A 47 -2.75 -3.06 -15.27
N CYS A 48 -1.46 -2.92 -15.60
CA CYS A 48 -0.39 -3.26 -14.66
C CYS A 48 -0.37 -2.31 -13.46
N GLU A 49 -0.43 -1.01 -13.71
CA GLU A 49 -0.47 0.00 -12.65
C GLU A 49 -1.72 -0.11 -11.78
N LEU A 50 -2.89 -0.45 -12.37
CA LEU A 50 -4.09 -0.78 -11.61
C LEU A 50 -3.85 -1.95 -10.65
N ARG A 51 -3.23 -3.06 -11.11
CA ARG A 51 -2.94 -4.20 -10.24
C ARG A 51 -1.95 -3.84 -9.12
N CYS A 52 -0.98 -2.97 -9.38
CA CYS A 52 -0.07 -2.48 -8.34
C CYS A 52 -0.82 -1.73 -7.25
N ALA A 53 -1.71 -0.83 -7.66
CA ALA A 53 -2.58 -0.12 -6.73
C ALA A 53 -3.49 -1.11 -5.98
N ALA A 54 -4.00 -2.14 -6.65
CA ALA A 54 -4.85 -3.15 -6.03
C ALA A 54 -4.11 -3.94 -4.94
N LYS A 55 -2.86 -4.35 -5.18
CA LYS A 55 -2.02 -4.99 -4.15
C LYS A 55 -1.81 -4.09 -2.93
N ARG A 56 -1.56 -2.79 -3.15
CA ARG A 56 -1.42 -1.80 -2.08
C ARG A 56 -2.73 -1.63 -1.30
N ALA A 57 -3.85 -1.52 -2.01
CA ALA A 57 -5.18 -1.43 -1.42
C ALA A 57 -5.49 -2.66 -0.54
N THR A 58 -5.21 -3.88 -1.03
CA THR A 58 -5.43 -5.13 -0.28
C THR A 58 -4.64 -5.16 1.03
N ARG A 59 -3.39 -4.70 1.03
CA ARG A 59 -2.59 -4.60 2.26
C ARG A 59 -3.17 -3.60 3.28
N GLN A 60 -3.90 -2.61 2.80
CA GLN A 60 -4.65 -1.65 3.62
C GLN A 60 -6.08 -2.10 3.95
N GLY A 61 -6.45 -3.35 3.64
CA GLY A 61 -7.80 -3.88 3.88
C GLY A 61 -8.88 -3.32 2.94
N ARG A 62 -8.49 -2.78 1.77
CA ARG A 62 -9.40 -2.22 0.76
C ARG A 62 -9.40 -3.11 -0.48
N SER A 63 -10.53 -3.17 -1.18
CA SER A 63 -10.65 -3.87 -2.47
C SER A 63 -10.58 -2.88 -3.63
N LEU A 64 -9.73 -3.17 -4.62
CA LEU A 64 -9.66 -2.43 -5.88
C LEU A 64 -9.59 -3.43 -7.04
N GLY A 65 -10.52 -3.30 -7.98
CA GLY A 65 -10.55 -4.06 -9.22
C GLY A 65 -10.68 -3.13 -10.43
N GLN A 66 -10.69 -3.72 -11.63
CA GLN A 66 -11.04 -2.99 -12.85
C GLN A 66 -12.56 -2.93 -12.99
N ALA A 67 -13.13 -1.73 -13.13
CA ALA A 67 -14.54 -1.52 -13.40
C ALA A 67 -14.86 -1.67 -14.89
N ARG A 68 -14.07 -1.02 -15.75
CA ARG A 68 -14.20 -1.09 -17.21
C ARG A 68 -12.87 -0.81 -17.90
N SER A 69 -12.76 -1.26 -19.16
CA SER A 69 -11.69 -0.83 -20.06
C SER A 69 -11.89 0.63 -20.48
N GLY A 70 -10.79 1.34 -20.77
CA GLY A 70 -10.82 2.78 -21.04
C GLY A 70 -10.90 3.62 -19.75
N PRO A 71 -10.83 4.95 -19.87
CA PRO A 71 -10.85 5.84 -18.72
C PRO A 71 -12.20 5.82 -17.96
N CYS A 72 -12.14 6.18 -16.67
CA CYS A 72 -13.29 6.69 -15.94
C CYS A 72 -13.72 8.03 -16.56
#